data_AF-A0A935R9F8-F1
#
_entry.id   AF-A0A935R9F8-F1
#
_cell.length_a   1.000
_cell.length_b   1.000
_cell.length_c   1.000
_cell.angle_alpha   90.00
_cell.angle_beta   90.00
_cell.angle_gamma   90.00
#
_symmetry.space_group_name_H-M   'P 1'
#
loop_
_entity.id
_entity.type
_entity.pdbx_description
1 polymer ?
#
loop_
_entity_poly.entity_id
_entity_poly.type
_entity_poly.pdbx_seq_one_letter_code
_entity_poly.pdbx_strand_id
1 'polypeptide(L)'
;MLPRWDQGDAVRVIRNVRNDGTYPGVNTGDLLVRRGRIGHVRNVGTFLQDQIIYSVHFLDEGRLVGCREEELIGIDEPWVESRFEVRQKVRAARALAIRGEVRVPPGSRGEILNMERSAAQRVLYHVHFDCLPGNPLQVPEAALIEWTADDG
;
A
#
# COMPACT_ATOMS: atom_id res chain seq x y z
N MET A 1 7.75 -24.14 2.20
CA MET A 1 7.19 -23.12 3.12
C MET A 1 5.79 -23.57 3.51
N LEU A 2 5.38 -23.42 4.77
CA LEU A 2 4.01 -23.76 5.19
C LEU A 2 3.11 -22.53 5.02
N PRO A 3 1.86 -22.69 4.54
CA PRO A 3 0.94 -21.57 4.43
C PRO A 3 0.50 -21.09 5.82
N ARG A 4 0.29 -19.78 5.91
CA ARG A 4 -0.21 -19.08 7.10
C ARG A 4 -1.72 -19.20 7.29
N TRP A 5 -2.47 -19.39 6.21
CA TRP A 5 -3.93 -19.49 6.20
C TRP A 5 -4.41 -20.70 5.41
N ASP A 6 -5.56 -21.23 5.79
CA ASP A 6 -6.20 -22.39 5.17
C ASP A 6 -7.47 -22.00 4.40
N GLN A 7 -8.04 -22.96 3.66
CA GLN A 7 -9.31 -22.77 2.96
C GLN A 7 -10.42 -22.38 3.96
N GLY A 8 -11.11 -21.27 3.66
CA GLY A 8 -12.18 -20.72 4.47
C GLY A 8 -11.75 -19.51 5.31
N ASP A 9 -10.45 -19.33 5.56
CA ASP A 9 -9.95 -18.23 6.38
C ASP A 9 -10.24 -16.86 5.77
N ALA A 10 -10.66 -15.93 6.63
CA ALA A 10 -10.88 -14.54 6.26
C ALA A 10 -9.56 -13.76 6.34
N VAL A 11 -9.21 -13.12 5.22
CA VAL A 11 -7.99 -12.33 5.08
C VAL A 11 -8.30 -10.94 4.53
N ARG A 12 -7.44 -9.97 4.85
CA ARG A 12 -7.53 -8.59 4.37
C ARG A 12 -6.35 -8.30 3.45
N VAL A 13 -6.60 -7.73 2.27
CA VAL A 13 -5.53 -7.22 1.41
C VAL A 13 -4.96 -5.92 1.96
N ILE A 14 -3.64 -5.83 2.12
CA ILE A 14 -3.00 -4.64 2.70
C ILE A 14 -2.48 -3.65 1.65
N ARG A 15 -2.41 -4.07 0.38
CA ARG A 15 -2.06 -3.24 -0.77
C ARG A 15 -3.08 -3.40 -1.89
N ASN A 16 -3.10 -2.46 -2.82
CA ASN A 16 -3.91 -2.59 -4.02
C ASN A 16 -3.38 -3.76 -4.85
N VAL A 17 -4.23 -4.74 -5.12
CA VAL A 17 -3.88 -5.87 -5.99
C VAL A 17 -4.19 -5.47 -7.41
N ARG A 18 -3.17 -5.47 -8.26
CA ARG A 18 -3.28 -5.14 -9.69
C ARG A 18 -2.95 -6.38 -10.51
N ASN A 19 -3.54 -6.47 -11.70
CA ASN A 19 -3.26 -7.61 -12.57
C ASN A 19 -1.80 -7.59 -13.02
N ASP A 20 -1.04 -8.63 -12.72
CA ASP A 20 0.33 -8.82 -13.17
C ASP A 20 0.42 -9.52 -14.54
N GLY A 21 -0.72 -9.79 -15.16
CA GLY A 21 -0.86 -10.51 -16.44
C GLY A 21 -1.40 -11.93 -16.27
N THR A 22 -1.66 -12.38 -15.05
CA THR A 22 -2.19 -13.73 -14.77
C THR A 22 -3.72 -13.79 -14.69
N TYR A 23 -4.39 -12.67 -14.43
CA TYR A 23 -5.86 -12.61 -14.34
C TYR A 23 -6.49 -12.43 -15.73
N PRO A 24 -7.43 -13.30 -16.15
CA PRO A 24 -8.00 -13.27 -17.48
C PRO A 24 -8.97 -12.10 -17.69
N GLY A 25 -8.94 -11.52 -18.89
CA GLY A 25 -9.93 -10.50 -19.31
C GLY A 25 -9.76 -9.11 -18.70
N VAL A 26 -8.65 -8.86 -18.01
CA VAL A 26 -8.29 -7.56 -17.39
C VAL A 26 -6.89 -7.18 -17.87
N ASN A 27 -6.62 -5.90 -18.16
CA ASN A 27 -5.28 -5.52 -18.64
C ASN A 27 -4.25 -5.59 -17.53
N THR A 28 -2.98 -5.82 -17.89
CA THR A 28 -1.87 -5.73 -16.95
C THR A 28 -1.80 -4.32 -16.34
N GLY A 29 -1.70 -4.24 -15.02
CA GLY A 29 -1.67 -3.00 -14.24
C GLY A 29 -3.04 -2.52 -13.76
N ASP A 30 -4.14 -3.04 -14.31
CA ASP A 30 -5.49 -2.65 -13.87
C ASP A 30 -5.77 -3.14 -12.45
N LEU A 31 -6.55 -2.36 -11.69
CA LEU A 31 -6.90 -2.67 -10.31
C LEU A 31 -7.86 -3.87 -10.26
N LEU A 32 -7.45 -4.92 -9.55
CA LEU A 32 -8.29 -6.09 -9.29
C LEU A 32 -9.08 -5.94 -8.00
N VAL A 33 -8.39 -5.58 -6.91
CA VAL A 33 -8.95 -5.43 -5.56
C VAL A 33 -8.27 -4.26 -4.87
N ARG A 34 -9.06 -3.39 -4.24
CA ARG A 34 -8.52 -2.26 -3.46
C ARG A 34 -7.96 -2.77 -2.13
N ARG A 35 -6.93 -2.10 -1.58
CA ARG A 35 -6.47 -2.36 -0.19
C ARG A 35 -7.62 -2.23 0.82
N GLY A 36 -7.52 -2.96 1.92
CA GLY A 36 -8.50 -2.99 3.00
C GLY A 36 -9.65 -3.96 2.80
N ARG A 37 -9.82 -4.47 1.58
CA ARG A 37 -10.91 -5.38 1.24
C ARG A 37 -10.68 -6.75 1.85
N ILE A 38 -11.76 -7.36 2.33
CA ILE A 38 -11.74 -8.66 3.00
C ILE A 38 -12.23 -9.70 1.99
N GLY A 39 -11.52 -10.82 1.94
CA GLY A 39 -11.88 -11.98 1.15
C GLY A 39 -11.67 -13.27 1.93
N HIS A 40 -12.09 -14.38 1.34
CA HIS A 40 -11.95 -15.70 1.94
C HIS A 40 -11.05 -16.59 1.10
N VAL A 41 -10.07 -17.24 1.72
CA VAL A 41 -9.17 -18.17 1.04
C VAL A 41 -9.99 -19.33 0.48
N ARG A 42 -9.85 -19.59 -0.81
CA ARG A 42 -10.48 -20.72 -1.51
C ARG A 42 -9.51 -21.84 -1.80
N ASN A 43 -8.26 -21.51 -2.07
CA ASN A 43 -7.20 -22.48 -2.35
C ASN A 43 -5.84 -21.88 -2.00
N VAL A 44 -4.88 -22.75 -1.68
CA VAL A 44 -3.47 -22.42 -1.48
C VAL A 44 -2.67 -23.19 -2.53
N GLY A 45 -2.03 -22.46 -3.44
CA GLY A 45 -1.16 -23.02 -4.47
C GLY A 45 0.27 -22.51 -4.34
N THR A 46 1.12 -22.94 -5.27
CA THR A 46 2.48 -22.44 -5.39
C THR A 46 2.75 -21.90 -6.80
N PHE A 47 3.56 -20.85 -6.87
CA PHE A 47 4.12 -20.28 -8.11
C PHE A 47 5.63 -20.47 -8.10
N LEU A 48 6.20 -20.85 -9.25
CA LEU A 48 7.64 -21.16 -9.39
C LEU A 48 8.16 -22.08 -8.26
N GLN A 49 7.36 -23.10 -7.91
CA GLN A 49 7.61 -24.16 -6.90
C GLN A 49 7.72 -23.69 -5.43
N ASP A 50 8.17 -22.47 -5.16
CA ASP A 50 8.48 -22.03 -3.79
C ASP A 50 7.66 -20.84 -3.27
N GLN A 51 6.92 -20.13 -4.13
CA GLN A 51 6.13 -18.96 -3.72
C GLN A 51 4.69 -19.36 -3.45
N ILE A 52 4.23 -19.21 -2.20
CA ILE A 52 2.83 -19.48 -1.85
C ILE A 52 1.92 -18.41 -2.46
N ILE A 53 0.86 -18.86 -3.13
CA ILE A 53 -0.20 -18.01 -3.68
C ILE A 53 -1.54 -18.46 -3.11
N TYR A 54 -2.23 -17.53 -2.45
CA TYR A 54 -3.59 -17.72 -1.93
C TYR A 54 -4.59 -17.31 -3.00
N SER A 55 -5.45 -18.22 -3.44
CA SER A 55 -6.63 -17.86 -4.23
C SER A 55 -7.71 -17.34 -3.29
N VAL A 56 -7.92 -16.04 -3.25
CA VAL A 56 -8.86 -15.37 -2.34
C VAL A 56 -10.11 -14.93 -3.10
N HIS A 57 -11.28 -15.29 -2.60
CA HIS A 57 -12.56 -14.84 -3.14
C HIS A 57 -13.02 -13.58 -2.42
N PHE A 58 -13.04 -12.48 -3.17
CA PHE A 58 -13.58 -11.19 -2.72
C PHE A 58 -15.03 -11.09 -3.20
N LEU A 59 -15.98 -11.32 -2.28
CA LEU A 59 -17.40 -11.46 -2.59
C LEU A 59 -18.01 -10.17 -3.14
N ASP A 60 -17.70 -9.03 -2.53
CA ASP A 60 -18.24 -7.73 -2.95
C ASP A 60 -17.73 -7.33 -4.35
N GLU A 61 -16.50 -7.70 -4.70
CA GLU A 61 -15.93 -7.52 -6.04
C GLU A 61 -16.39 -8.59 -7.04
N GLY A 62 -16.89 -9.73 -6.55
CA GLY A 62 -17.23 -10.90 -7.36
C GLY A 62 -16.01 -11.54 -8.05
N ARG A 63 -14.83 -11.50 -7.41
CA ARG A 63 -13.56 -11.91 -8.04
C ARG A 63 -12.77 -12.92 -7.20
N LEU A 64 -12.22 -13.93 -7.88
CA LEU A 64 -11.24 -14.85 -7.31
C LEU A 64 -9.84 -14.43 -7.75
N VAL A 65 -9.03 -13.90 -6.83
CA VAL A 65 -7.74 -13.29 -7.14
C VAL A 65 -6.62 -14.04 -6.42
N GLY A 66 -5.52 -14.30 -7.13
CA GLY A 66 -4.30 -14.82 -6.52
C GLY A 66 -3.57 -13.72 -5.77
N CYS A 67 -3.28 -13.96 -4.49
CA CYS A 67 -2.57 -13.03 -3.61
C CYS A 67 -1.32 -13.70 -3.04
N ARG A 68 -0.20 -12.97 -2.99
CA ARG A 68 1.01 -13.43 -2.29
C ARG A 68 0.82 -13.25 -0.79
N GLU A 69 1.58 -14.01 0.01
CA GLU A 69 1.47 -13.94 1.47
C GLU A 69 1.70 -12.52 2.00
N GLU A 70 2.67 -11.77 1.44
CA GLU A 70 2.96 -10.40 1.88
C GLU A 70 1.87 -9.37 1.51
N GLU A 71 0.84 -9.78 0.76
CA GLU A 71 -0.30 -8.93 0.40
C GLU A 71 -1.46 -9.07 1.37
N LEU A 72 -1.40 -10.05 2.26
CA LEU A 72 -2.49 -10.47 3.12
C LEU A 72 -2.10 -10.32 4.59
N ILE A 73 -3.12 -10.09 5.41
CA ILE A 73 -3.09 -10.25 6.86
C ILE A 73 -4.40 -10.91 7.31
N GLY A 74 -4.42 -11.52 8.48
CA GLY A 74 -5.63 -11.98 9.13
C GLY A 74 -6.54 -10.80 9.48
N ILE A 75 -7.85 -11.07 9.56
CA ILE A 75 -8.85 -10.03 9.81
C ILE A 75 -8.68 -9.30 11.16
N ASP A 76 -8.17 -10.02 12.16
CA ASP A 76 -7.93 -9.53 13.53
C ASP A 76 -6.55 -8.84 13.67
N GLU A 77 -5.71 -8.90 12.65
CA GLU A 77 -4.43 -8.21 12.68
C GLU A 77 -4.63 -6.69 12.52
N PRO A 78 -3.86 -5.87 13.27
CA PRO A 78 -3.95 -4.42 13.18
C PRO A 78 -3.72 -3.94 11.74
N TRP A 79 -4.73 -3.28 11.18
CA TRP A 79 -4.63 -2.64 9.88
C TRP A 79 -5.07 -1.19 9.97
N VAL A 80 -4.22 -0.32 9.46
CA VAL A 80 -4.53 1.11 9.31
C VAL A 80 -4.55 1.40 7.83
N GLU A 81 -5.65 1.94 7.34
CA GLU A 81 -5.70 2.40 5.96
C GLU A 81 -4.65 3.51 5.77
N SER A 82 -3.83 3.35 4.75
CA SER A 82 -2.87 4.36 4.34
C SER A 82 -3.47 5.16 3.19
N ARG A 83 -3.39 6.49 3.22
CA ARG A 83 -3.89 7.32 2.12
C ARG A 83 -2.99 7.26 0.89
N PHE A 84 -1.67 7.28 1.09
CA PHE A 84 -0.67 7.25 0.02
C PHE A 84 0.00 5.89 -0.14
N GLU A 85 0.48 5.61 -1.35
CA GLU A 85 1.23 4.40 -1.75
C GLU A 85 2.73 4.69 -1.92
N VAL A 86 3.56 3.66 -1.78
CA VAL A 86 4.98 3.73 -2.12
C VAL A 86 5.13 4.07 -3.60
N ARG A 87 6.10 4.95 -3.92
CA ARG A 87 6.33 5.61 -5.22
C ARG A 87 5.24 6.61 -5.65
N GLN A 88 4.22 6.86 -4.84
CA GLN A 88 3.25 7.91 -5.14
C GLN A 88 3.91 9.28 -4.99
N LYS A 89 3.67 10.16 -5.97
CA LYS A 89 4.06 11.57 -5.90
C LYS A 89 3.08 12.32 -5.01
N VAL A 90 3.64 13.15 -4.14
CA VAL A 90 2.90 13.94 -3.14
C VAL A 90 3.43 15.37 -3.09
N ARG A 91 2.71 16.24 -2.41
CA ARG A 91 3.21 17.56 -1.98
C ARG A 91 3.14 17.71 -0.48
N ALA A 92 4.02 18.52 0.08
CA ALA A 92 3.93 18.96 1.47
C ALA A 92 2.68 19.85 1.64
N ALA A 93 1.74 19.43 2.48
CA ALA A 93 0.53 20.21 2.79
C ALA A 93 0.84 21.46 3.63
N ARG A 94 1.97 21.44 4.35
CA ARG A 94 2.43 22.48 5.29
C ARG A 94 3.95 22.51 5.33
N ALA A 95 4.50 23.57 5.90
CA ALA A 95 5.94 23.71 6.10
C ALA A 95 6.45 22.62 7.04
N LEU A 96 7.53 21.95 6.66
CA LEU A 96 8.23 20.97 7.49
C LEU A 96 9.55 21.57 7.97
N ALA A 97 9.73 21.57 9.28
CA ALA A 97 10.91 22.11 9.92
C ALA A 97 11.80 21.01 10.52
N ILE A 98 13.11 21.18 10.41
CA ILE A 98 14.11 20.35 11.06
C ILE A 98 14.86 21.26 12.03
N ARG A 99 14.83 20.92 13.33
CA ARG A 99 15.47 21.74 14.38
C ARG A 99 15.02 23.22 14.37
N GLY A 100 13.75 23.47 14.06
CA GLY A 100 13.17 24.82 14.06
C GLY A 100 13.32 25.60 12.74
N GLU A 101 14.12 25.12 11.79
CA GLU A 101 14.27 25.75 10.48
C GLU A 101 13.39 25.07 9.44
N VAL A 102 12.64 25.83 8.66
CA VAL A 102 11.84 25.29 7.55
C VAL A 102 12.79 24.79 6.45
N ARG A 103 12.73 23.48 6.18
CA ARG A 103 13.54 22.81 5.14
C ARG A 103 12.71 22.37 3.94
N VAL A 104 11.41 22.17 4.14
CA VAL A 104 10.46 21.83 3.08
C VAL A 104 9.30 22.82 3.16
N PRO A 105 9.25 23.82 2.25
CA PRO A 105 8.11 24.72 2.13
C PRO A 105 6.79 23.96 1.82
N PRO A 106 5.62 24.53 2.15
CA PRO A 106 4.35 24.02 1.64
C PRO A 106 4.36 23.96 0.11
N GLY A 107 3.72 22.94 -0.45
CA GLY A 107 3.64 22.71 -1.90
C GLY A 107 4.87 22.01 -2.49
N SER A 108 5.97 21.87 -1.76
CA SER A 108 7.15 21.15 -2.23
C SER A 108 6.81 19.72 -2.62
N ARG A 109 7.23 19.33 -3.82
CA ARG A 109 7.02 18.00 -4.37
C ARG A 109 7.91 16.97 -3.68
N GLY A 110 7.36 15.78 -3.51
CA GLY A 110 8.10 14.62 -3.05
C GLY A 110 7.52 13.30 -3.54
N GLU A 111 8.17 12.22 -3.13
CA GLU A 111 7.79 10.85 -3.44
C GLU A 111 7.84 9.98 -2.18
N ILE A 112 6.82 9.14 -1.98
CA ILE A 112 6.80 8.17 -0.89
C ILE A 112 7.84 7.09 -1.16
N LEU A 113 8.87 6.99 -0.32
CA LEU A 113 9.87 5.93 -0.41
C LEU A 113 9.43 4.67 0.33
N ASN A 114 8.86 4.86 1.52
CA ASN A 114 8.44 3.79 2.40
C ASN A 114 7.36 4.28 3.37
N MET A 115 6.78 3.37 4.13
CA MET A 115 5.85 3.68 5.19
C MET A 115 6.07 2.79 6.41
N GLU A 116 5.92 3.38 7.59
CA GLU A 116 5.98 2.70 8.86
C GLU A 116 4.64 2.81 9.58
N ARG A 117 4.27 1.75 10.28
CA ARG A 117 3.08 1.72 11.12
C ARG A 117 3.54 1.92 12.56
N SER A 118 3.11 3.03 13.16
CA SER A 118 3.37 3.29 14.58
C SER A 118 2.44 2.45 15.46
N ALA A 119 2.88 2.14 16.68
CA ALA A 119 2.07 1.48 17.70
C ALA A 119 0.73 2.20 17.99
N ALA A 120 0.67 3.52 17.75
CA ALA A 120 -0.55 4.32 17.90
C ALA A 120 -1.50 4.27 16.69
N GLN A 121 -1.39 3.26 15.83
CA GLN A 121 -2.19 3.12 14.60
C GLN A 121 -2.10 4.34 13.66
N ARG A 122 -0.93 4.99 13.61
CA ARG A 122 -0.66 6.08 12.66
C ARG A 122 0.31 5.59 11.60
N VAL A 123 0.02 5.93 10.35
CA VAL A 123 0.95 5.72 9.24
C VAL A 123 1.91 6.90 9.18
N LEU A 124 3.20 6.60 9.31
CA LEU A 124 4.28 7.54 9.05
C LEU A 124 4.88 7.22 7.69
N TYR A 125 5.08 8.25 6.88
CA TYR A 125 5.65 8.11 5.55
C TYR A 125 7.09 8.57 5.55
N HIS A 126 7.97 7.80 4.92
CA HIS A 126 9.30 8.27 4.55
C HIS A 126 9.19 8.90 3.18
N VAL A 127 9.38 10.22 3.11
CA VAL A 127 9.18 10.99 1.90
C VAL A 127 10.49 11.66 1.49
N HIS A 128 10.87 11.45 0.24
CA HIS A 128 11.91 12.25 -0.40
C HIS A 128 11.28 13.52 -0.96
N PHE A 129 11.75 14.69 -0.55
CA PHE A 129 11.32 15.96 -1.14
C PHE A 129 12.41 16.49 -2.07
N ASP A 130 12.02 16.96 -3.26
CA ASP A 130 12.94 17.42 -4.30
C ASP A 130 13.80 18.60 -3.81
N CYS A 131 13.24 19.44 -2.93
CA CYS A 131 13.93 20.59 -2.33
C CYS A 131 14.90 20.22 -1.20
N LEU A 132 14.94 18.94 -0.80
CA LEU A 132 15.79 18.43 0.26
C LEU A 132 16.42 17.08 -0.15
N PRO A 133 17.28 17.07 -1.18
CA PRO A 133 17.85 15.84 -1.72
C PRO A 133 18.71 15.12 -0.69
N GLY A 134 18.72 13.78 -0.75
CA GLY A 134 19.50 12.90 0.12
C GLY A 134 19.03 12.81 1.58
N ASN A 135 17.99 13.56 1.98
CA ASN A 135 17.52 13.60 3.36
C ASN A 135 16.01 13.34 3.43
N PRO A 136 15.57 12.08 3.26
CA PRO A 136 14.16 11.74 3.39
C PRO A 136 13.65 12.04 4.81
N LEU A 137 12.40 12.52 4.90
CA LEU A 137 11.78 12.86 6.16
C LEU A 137 10.69 11.88 6.54
N GLN A 138 10.60 11.56 7.82
CA GLN A 138 9.42 10.91 8.39
C GLN A 138 8.34 11.95 8.62
N VAL A 139 7.20 11.78 7.97
CA VAL A 139 6.09 12.73 8.04
C VAL A 139 4.76 12.00 8.30
N PRO A 140 3.86 12.58 9.09
CA PRO A 140 2.52 12.02 9.27
C PRO A 140 1.70 12.24 8.00
N GLU A 141 0.71 11.38 7.78
CA GLU A 141 -0.21 11.47 6.63
C GLU A 141 -0.83 12.88 6.45
N ALA A 142 -1.23 13.54 7.55
CA ALA A 142 -1.82 14.87 7.52
C ALA A 142 -0.86 15.99 7.05
N ALA A 143 0.43 15.71 6.88
CA ALA A 143 1.41 16.64 6.32
C ALA A 143 1.53 16.53 4.78
N LEU A 144 0.79 15.61 4.16
CA LEU A 144 0.89 15.30 2.74
C LEU A 144 -0.46 15.49 2.04
N ILE A 145 -0.39 15.89 0.77
CA ILE A 145 -1.50 15.89 -0.17
C ILE A 145 -1.05 15.21 -1.47
N GLU A 146 -2.02 14.71 -2.24
CA GLU A 146 -1.76 14.11 -3.53
C GLU A 146 -1.18 15.15 -4.50
N TRP A 147 -0.22 14.73 -5.31
CA TRP A 147 0.27 15.55 -6.41
C TRP A 147 -0.61 15.31 -7.64
N THR A 148 -1.47 16.28 -7.95
CA THR A 148 -2.22 16.33 -9.20
C THR A 148 -1.43 17.11 -10.26
N ALA A 149 -1.35 16.56 -11.47
CA ALA A 149 -0.64 17.19 -12.59
C ALA A 149 -1.31 18.50 -13.07
N ASP A 150 -2.55 18.76 -12.66
CA ASP A 150 -3.34 19.94 -13.08
C ASP A 150 -2.95 21.26 -12.39
N ASP A 151 -1.93 21.26 -11.54
CA ASP A 151 -1.45 22.46 -10.83
C ASP A 151 -0.18 23.07 -11.45
N GLY A 152 -0.21 23.35 -12.75
CA GLY A 152 0.79 24.18 -13.44
C GLY A 152 1.31 23.64 -14.76
#